data_AF-A0A1J4MI62-F1
#
_entry.id   AF-A0A1J4MI62-F1
#
_cell.length_a   1.000
_cell.length_b   1.000
_cell.length_c   1.000
_cell.angle_alpha   90.00
_cell.angle_beta   90.00
_cell.angle_gamma   90.00
#
_symmetry.space_group_name_H-M   'P 1'
#
loop_
_entity.id
_entity.type
_entity.pdbx_description
1 polymer ?
#
loop_
_entity_poly.entity_id
_entity_poly.type
_entity_poly.pdbx_seq_one_letter_code
_entity_poly.pdbx_strand_id
1 'polypeptide(L)'
;MRNSRHKKNNSIFDDTEHETESDNFFSEVELRRRVGNKKEFYEDNQIKEINKNESNENKKIDGTCSGTNKTDKHSNLFTNSHKNNNGDLNWVTRTIWTIILLSSFLVILAAGHTYSAILVLVLISAVYQEVNSLKKSAEEDKRLPFFYTLRWYWLGVTLFSTGKLWWVPLIEKYRRNYYILYLIVYYHSLISYIGALFGFIAFILSLRNYTLRYQFSQFGIMILSLLLVVTQSVFMIANAYRGLFWFILPSCLVICNDIFAYIIGKIFGKTRLYRLSPKKTVEGFVGASIITIFAAIILGNILSKNQIFICPQNELLEKPFSMWYKLRCDPNPVFLPKPYNIPPVLKFIFGKDHIYISDSQLHAIVIGVFTAFVAPFGGFFASGLKRALRIKDFGSAIPGHGGITDRFDCQILTGVFTYLYIRAFIFTNPKSVSLDLVIKLAKMLPEPEIQHLISVLSDHISV
;
A
#
# COMPACT_ATOMS: atom_id res chain seq x y z
N MET A 1 96.69 5.96 11.26
CA MET A 1 97.12 4.72 11.95
C MET A 1 96.08 3.62 11.71
N ARG A 2 96.54 2.50 11.13
CA ARG A 2 96.10 1.08 11.25
C ARG A 2 94.62 0.68 11.40
N ASN A 3 94.20 -0.17 10.43
CA ASN A 3 93.53 -1.51 10.54
C ASN A 3 92.16 -1.65 11.25
N SER A 4 91.21 -2.52 10.88
CA SER A 4 91.11 -3.59 9.86
C SER A 4 89.66 -4.14 9.74
N ARG A 5 89.28 -4.50 8.51
CA ARG A 5 88.36 -5.57 8.01
C ARG A 5 87.47 -6.37 8.99
N HIS A 6 86.19 -6.54 8.62
CA HIS A 6 85.64 -7.84 8.16
C HIS A 6 84.38 -7.70 7.27
N LYS A 7 84.32 -8.59 6.25
CA LYS A 7 83.32 -8.76 5.16
C LYS A 7 82.05 -9.52 5.61
N LYS A 8 80.85 -9.24 5.05
CA LYS A 8 80.14 -9.98 3.94
C LYS A 8 78.61 -9.71 3.87
N ASN A 9 78.16 -9.32 2.67
CA ASN A 9 76.95 -9.72 1.89
C ASN A 9 75.49 -9.32 2.24
N ASN A 10 74.93 -8.54 1.28
CA ASN A 10 73.68 -8.74 0.48
C ASN A 10 72.37 -7.97 0.78
N SER A 11 71.80 -7.48 -0.36
CA SER A 11 70.45 -6.94 -0.71
C SER A 11 69.98 -5.66 0.00
N ILE A 12 69.91 -4.48 -0.65
CA ILE A 12 68.93 -4.00 -1.66
C ILE A 12 67.48 -4.15 -1.19
N PHE A 13 66.85 -3.05 -0.74
CA PHE A 13 65.63 -2.46 -1.35
C PHE A 13 65.36 -1.07 -0.71
N ASP A 14 64.98 -0.12 -1.57
CA ASP A 14 64.58 1.27 -1.27
C ASP A 14 63.25 1.33 -0.50
N ASP A 15 63.19 2.12 0.58
CA ASP A 15 61.96 2.51 1.27
C ASP A 15 61.82 4.04 1.24
N THR A 16 61.36 4.60 0.11
CA THR A 16 60.95 6.02 0.00
C THR A 16 59.75 6.21 -0.92
N GLU A 17 58.66 5.46 -0.74
CA GLU A 17 57.41 5.71 -1.49
C GLU A 17 56.11 5.56 -0.67
N HIS A 18 56.15 5.22 0.63
CA HIS A 18 54.93 4.89 1.39
C HIS A 18 54.31 6.00 2.25
N GLU A 19 54.91 7.19 2.36
CA GLU A 19 54.37 8.28 3.19
C GLU A 19 53.50 9.32 2.44
N THR A 20 53.38 9.26 1.12
CA THR A 20 52.60 10.25 0.32
C THR A 20 51.18 9.80 -0.05
N GLU A 21 50.85 8.50 0.07
CA GLU A 21 49.53 7.97 -0.29
C GLU A 21 48.51 8.02 0.88
N SER A 22 48.97 7.90 2.12
CA SER A 22 48.09 7.93 3.31
C SER A 22 47.52 9.32 3.58
N ASP A 23 48.32 10.38 3.38
CA ASP A 23 47.91 11.76 3.59
C ASP A 23 46.92 12.26 2.51
N ASN A 24 47.06 11.77 1.27
CA ASN A 24 46.10 12.06 0.20
C ASN A 24 44.75 11.37 0.43
N PHE A 25 44.75 10.15 0.98
CA PHE A 25 43.52 9.43 1.31
C PHE A 25 42.74 10.11 2.45
N PHE A 26 43.43 10.53 3.52
CA PHE A 26 42.78 11.26 4.62
C PHE A 26 42.25 12.63 4.18
N SER A 27 42.98 13.34 3.31
CA SER A 27 42.53 14.60 2.72
C SER A 27 41.26 14.42 1.87
N GLU A 28 41.19 13.38 1.04
CA GLU A 28 40.03 13.12 0.18
C GLU A 28 38.80 12.66 0.98
N VAL A 29 38.99 11.89 2.05
CA VAL A 29 37.91 11.52 2.99
C VAL A 29 37.36 12.74 3.72
N GLU A 30 38.23 13.65 4.18
CA GLU A 30 37.83 14.89 4.85
C GLU A 30 37.08 15.85 3.90
N LEU A 31 37.53 15.93 2.64
CA LEU A 31 36.86 16.70 1.58
C LEU A 31 35.48 16.12 1.24
N ARG A 32 35.35 14.79 1.13
CA ARG A 32 34.04 14.13 0.94
C ARG A 32 33.12 14.33 2.13
N ARG A 33 33.66 14.34 3.37
CA ARG A 33 32.89 14.64 4.60
C ARG A 33 32.41 16.09 4.62
N ARG A 34 33.24 17.06 4.23
CA ARG A 34 32.86 18.49 4.12
C ARG A 34 31.85 18.77 3.00
N VAL A 35 31.97 18.08 1.85
CA VAL A 35 30.99 18.17 0.77
C VAL A 35 29.67 17.49 1.17
N GLY A 36 29.74 16.37 1.91
CA GLY A 36 28.58 15.72 2.54
C GLY A 36 27.85 16.65 3.50
N ASN A 37 28.56 17.25 4.46
CA ASN A 37 28.00 18.17 5.44
C ASN A 37 27.46 19.47 4.79
N LYS A 38 28.10 19.98 3.72
CA LYS A 38 27.54 21.10 2.94
C LYS A 38 26.27 20.71 2.19
N LYS A 39 26.20 19.50 1.62
CA LYS A 39 24.97 18.99 1.00
C LYS A 39 23.85 18.83 2.02
N GLU A 40 24.14 18.26 3.20
CA GLU A 40 23.18 18.14 4.30
C GLU A 40 22.69 19.52 4.78
N PHE A 41 23.58 20.51 4.92
CA PHE A 41 23.18 21.88 5.32
C PHE A 41 22.29 22.57 4.27
N TYR A 42 22.58 22.38 2.98
CA TYR A 42 21.73 22.88 1.89
C TYR A 42 20.40 22.11 1.80
N GLU A 43 20.41 20.79 2.07
CA GLU A 43 19.21 19.94 2.13
C GLU A 43 18.29 20.34 3.28
N ASP A 44 18.83 20.58 4.47
CA ASP A 44 18.09 21.04 5.63
C ASP A 44 17.48 22.43 5.42
N ASN A 45 18.19 23.33 4.75
CA ASN A 45 17.68 24.66 4.43
C ASN A 45 16.56 24.60 3.36
N GLN A 46 16.67 23.73 2.36
CA GLN A 46 15.60 23.53 1.38
C GLN A 46 14.37 22.84 1.99
N ILE A 47 14.55 21.87 2.88
CA ILE A 47 13.44 21.25 3.62
C ILE A 47 12.76 22.29 4.51
N LYS A 48 13.53 23.18 5.16
CA LYS A 48 12.97 24.33 5.91
C LYS A 48 12.20 25.29 5.02
N GLU A 49 12.66 25.59 3.80
CA GLU A 49 11.94 26.45 2.85
C GLU A 49 10.64 25.81 2.32
N ILE A 50 10.67 24.52 1.96
CA ILE A 50 9.46 23.78 1.54
C ILE A 50 8.43 23.77 2.68
N ASN A 51 8.87 23.53 3.91
CA ASN A 51 8.00 23.56 5.09
C ASN A 51 7.48 24.99 5.41
N LYS A 52 8.29 26.03 5.17
CA LYS A 52 7.89 27.43 5.34
C LYS A 52 6.84 27.84 4.31
N ASN A 53 6.98 27.40 3.06
CA ASN A 53 5.99 27.63 2.00
C ASN A 53 4.66 26.92 2.28
N GLU A 54 4.68 25.69 2.83
CA GLU A 54 3.47 25.01 3.27
C GLU A 54 2.76 25.68 4.46
N SER A 55 3.52 26.37 5.32
CA SER A 55 2.96 27.15 6.45
C SER A 55 2.44 28.52 6.02
N ASN A 56 3.06 29.14 5.01
CA ASN A 56 2.69 30.47 4.51
C ASN A 56 1.50 30.44 3.52
N GLU A 57 1.31 29.37 2.74
CA GLU A 57 0.09 29.19 1.93
C GLU A 57 -1.17 29.13 2.80
N ASN A 58 -1.07 28.65 4.04
CA ASN A 58 -2.20 28.54 4.96
C ASN A 58 -2.38 29.73 5.92
N LYS A 59 -1.39 30.63 6.03
CA LYS A 59 -1.46 31.88 6.81
C LYS A 59 -1.95 33.09 6.01
N LYS A 60 -2.20 32.93 4.70
CA LYS A 60 -2.69 34.00 3.82
C LYS A 60 -4.23 34.11 3.76
N ILE A 61 -4.91 33.46 4.68
CA ILE A 61 -6.31 33.70 5.02
C ILE A 61 -6.24 34.37 6.40
N ASP A 62 -6.75 35.59 6.49
CA ASP A 62 -6.79 36.50 7.65
C ASP A 62 -5.56 37.42 7.83
N GLY A 63 -5.80 38.72 7.56
CA GLY A 63 -4.88 39.80 7.91
C GLY A 63 -4.99 41.04 7.02
N THR A 64 -6.08 41.80 7.14
CA THR A 64 -6.24 43.16 6.62
C THR A 64 -5.29 44.11 7.37
N CYS A 65 -4.57 44.99 6.66
CA CYS A 65 -4.37 46.38 7.13
C CYS A 65 -3.87 47.31 6.01
N SER A 66 -4.46 48.51 6.06
CA SER A 66 -4.32 49.68 5.21
C SER A 66 -3.02 50.45 5.47
N GLY A 67 -2.50 51.12 4.43
CA GLY A 67 -1.37 52.04 4.50
C GLY A 67 -1.12 52.71 3.15
N THR A 68 -1.63 53.93 3.00
CA THR A 68 -1.54 54.82 1.84
C THR A 68 -0.12 55.34 1.55
N ASN A 69 0.31 55.34 0.29
CA ASN A 69 0.75 56.55 -0.43
C ASN A 69 0.97 56.32 -1.94
N LYS A 70 0.66 57.36 -2.71
CA LYS A 70 0.51 57.47 -4.17
C LYS A 70 1.85 57.47 -4.94
N THR A 71 1.71 57.28 -6.27
CA THR A 71 2.66 57.31 -7.42
C THR A 71 3.19 55.90 -7.77
N ASP A 72 2.76 55.21 -8.84
CA ASP A 72 2.60 55.67 -10.22
C ASP A 72 1.40 55.06 -10.98
N LYS A 73 0.79 55.91 -11.81
CA LYS A 73 -0.26 55.59 -12.80
C LYS A 73 0.40 55.09 -14.09
N HIS A 74 0.07 53.85 -14.48
CA HIS A 74 -0.18 53.33 -15.84
C HIS A 74 0.34 51.89 -15.98
N SER A 75 -0.47 50.91 -15.55
CA SER A 75 -0.44 49.50 -16.04
C SER A 75 -1.39 48.53 -15.29
N ASN A 76 -2.14 48.98 -14.27
CA ASN A 76 -2.89 48.05 -13.39
C ASN A 76 -4.42 48.13 -13.48
N LEU A 77 -5.01 48.28 -14.67
CA LEU A 77 -6.48 48.19 -14.84
C LEU A 77 -6.99 46.82 -15.33
N PHE A 78 -6.10 45.87 -15.67
CA PHE A 78 -6.50 44.53 -16.13
C PHE A 78 -6.06 43.37 -15.23
N THR A 79 -5.33 43.63 -14.14
CA THR A 79 -4.73 42.57 -13.30
C THR A 79 -5.46 42.33 -11.98
N ASN A 80 -6.45 43.16 -11.61
CA ASN A 80 -7.15 43.03 -10.31
C ASN A 80 -8.48 42.25 -10.34
N SER A 81 -8.97 41.81 -11.51
CA SER A 81 -10.16 40.93 -11.58
C SER A 81 -9.82 39.43 -11.47
N HIS A 82 -8.58 39.03 -11.77
CA HIS A 82 -8.21 37.61 -11.85
C HIS A 82 -7.70 36.98 -10.55
N LYS A 83 -7.51 37.75 -9.47
CA LYS A 83 -6.94 37.20 -8.22
C LYS A 83 -7.98 36.59 -7.26
N ASN A 84 -9.24 37.00 -7.33
CA ASN A 84 -10.32 36.39 -6.53
C ASN A 84 -10.84 35.07 -7.14
N ASN A 85 -10.79 34.90 -8.47
CA ASN A 85 -11.32 33.72 -9.14
C ASN A 85 -10.47 32.45 -8.96
N ASN A 86 -9.17 32.54 -8.61
CA ASN A 86 -8.31 31.36 -8.50
C ASN A 86 -8.53 30.56 -7.20
N GLY A 87 -8.93 31.23 -6.10
CA GLY A 87 -9.33 30.54 -4.87
C GLY A 87 -10.65 29.81 -5.07
N ASP A 88 -11.59 30.48 -5.75
CA ASP A 88 -12.93 29.95 -5.95
C ASP A 88 -12.99 28.80 -6.95
N LEU A 89 -12.30 28.93 -8.08
CA LEU A 89 -12.23 27.89 -9.11
C LEU A 89 -11.57 26.59 -8.59
N ASN A 90 -10.64 26.71 -7.65
CA ASN A 90 -9.94 25.57 -7.07
C ASN A 90 -10.82 24.75 -6.11
N TRP A 91 -11.66 25.37 -5.27
CA TRP A 91 -12.57 24.61 -4.41
C TRP A 91 -13.72 23.98 -5.20
N VAL A 92 -14.21 24.67 -6.24
CA VAL A 92 -15.23 24.13 -7.15
C VAL A 92 -14.68 22.90 -7.87
N THR A 93 -13.47 23.00 -8.45
CA THR A 93 -12.82 21.87 -9.12
C THR A 93 -12.64 20.69 -8.16
N ARG A 94 -12.20 20.94 -6.93
CA ARG A 94 -12.06 19.88 -5.91
C ARG A 94 -13.40 19.24 -5.57
N THR A 95 -14.45 20.03 -5.36
CA THR A 95 -15.77 19.51 -5.02
C THR A 95 -16.34 18.64 -6.15
N ILE A 96 -16.24 19.10 -7.41
CA ILE A 96 -16.69 18.35 -8.59
C ILE A 96 -15.95 17.01 -8.69
N TRP A 97 -14.62 17.01 -8.61
CA TRP A 97 -13.84 15.78 -8.69
C TRP A 97 -14.08 14.85 -7.50
N THR A 98 -14.33 15.36 -6.30
CA THR A 98 -14.74 14.52 -5.15
C THR A 98 -16.07 13.82 -5.43
N ILE A 99 -17.07 14.53 -5.97
CA ILE A 99 -18.38 13.94 -6.32
C ILE A 99 -18.23 12.89 -7.42
N ILE A 100 -17.41 13.15 -8.45
CA ILE A 100 -17.15 12.21 -9.54
C ILE A 100 -16.48 10.94 -9.00
N LEU A 101 -15.43 11.08 -8.19
CA LEU A 101 -14.71 9.96 -7.59
C LEU A 101 -15.60 9.13 -6.66
N LEU A 102 -16.40 9.79 -5.81
CA LEU A 102 -17.33 9.09 -4.92
C LEU A 102 -18.42 8.37 -5.71
N SER A 103 -19.03 9.03 -6.69
CA SER A 103 -20.11 8.44 -7.49
C SER A 103 -19.61 7.27 -8.32
N SER A 104 -18.45 7.41 -8.98
CA SER A 104 -17.83 6.32 -9.74
C SER A 104 -17.47 5.13 -8.85
N PHE A 105 -16.93 5.38 -7.65
CA PHE A 105 -16.64 4.32 -6.69
C PHE A 105 -17.91 3.55 -6.28
N LEU A 106 -19.00 4.26 -5.95
CA LEU A 106 -20.28 3.65 -5.61
C LEU A 106 -20.89 2.84 -6.77
N VAL A 107 -20.79 3.35 -8.01
CA VAL A 107 -21.25 2.62 -9.21
C VAL A 107 -20.45 1.34 -9.42
N ILE A 108 -19.13 1.37 -9.25
CA ILE A 108 -18.27 0.19 -9.38
C ILE A 108 -18.57 -0.84 -8.27
N LEU A 109 -18.78 -0.38 -7.03
CA LEU A 109 -19.19 -1.25 -5.94
C LEU A 109 -20.55 -1.91 -6.21
N ALA A 110 -21.51 -1.15 -6.75
CA ALA A 110 -22.81 -1.69 -7.14
C ALA A 110 -22.71 -2.68 -8.31
N ALA A 111 -21.71 -2.52 -9.19
CA ALA A 111 -21.49 -3.41 -10.32
C ALA A 111 -21.04 -4.82 -9.90
N GLY A 112 -20.32 -4.96 -8.78
CA GLY A 112 -20.02 -6.24 -8.13
C GLY A 112 -18.55 -6.50 -7.82
N HIS A 113 -18.25 -7.77 -7.50
CA HIS A 113 -16.92 -8.21 -7.06
C HIS A 113 -15.87 -8.04 -8.17
N THR A 114 -16.18 -8.50 -9.39
CA THR A 114 -15.28 -8.43 -10.54
C THR A 114 -14.90 -6.99 -10.87
N TYR A 115 -15.86 -6.07 -10.84
CA TYR A 115 -15.62 -4.66 -11.14
C TYR A 115 -14.78 -3.98 -10.06
N SER A 116 -15.01 -4.33 -8.79
CA SER A 116 -14.15 -3.88 -7.68
C SER A 116 -12.72 -4.39 -7.82
N ALA A 117 -12.52 -5.64 -8.24
CA ALA A 117 -11.20 -6.19 -8.54
C ALA A 117 -10.50 -5.47 -9.71
N ILE A 118 -11.23 -5.18 -10.79
CA ILE A 118 -10.72 -4.42 -11.93
C ILE A 118 -10.31 -3.01 -11.50
N LEU A 119 -11.13 -2.33 -10.69
CA LEU A 119 -10.79 -1.03 -10.13
C LEU A 119 -9.47 -1.09 -9.36
N VAL A 120 -9.30 -2.07 -8.49
CA VAL A 120 -8.05 -2.25 -7.73
C VAL A 120 -6.87 -2.48 -8.68
N LEU A 121 -7.00 -3.31 -9.73
CA LEU A 121 -5.93 -3.51 -10.73
C LEU A 121 -5.54 -2.22 -11.47
N VAL A 122 -6.54 -1.39 -11.83
CA VAL A 122 -6.31 -0.09 -12.46
C VAL A 122 -5.57 0.85 -11.50
N LEU A 123 -6.00 0.93 -10.24
CA LEU A 123 -5.34 1.74 -9.21
C LEU A 123 -3.92 1.27 -8.94
N ILE A 124 -3.68 -0.05 -8.83
CA ILE A 124 -2.34 -0.63 -8.67
C ILE A 124 -1.42 -0.20 -9.81
N SER A 125 -1.91 -0.33 -11.05
CA SER A 125 -1.13 0.01 -12.24
C SER A 125 -0.80 1.50 -12.28
N ALA A 126 -1.75 2.35 -11.90
CA ALA A 126 -1.56 3.79 -11.83
C ALA A 126 -0.57 4.22 -10.74
N VAL A 127 -0.69 3.69 -9.52
CA VAL A 127 0.25 3.93 -8.41
C VAL A 127 1.65 3.41 -8.78
N TYR A 128 1.75 2.21 -9.35
CA TYR A 128 3.02 1.65 -9.81
C TYR A 128 3.70 2.56 -10.84
N GLN A 129 2.95 3.04 -11.84
CA GLN A 129 3.48 3.94 -12.85
C GLN A 129 3.93 5.27 -12.24
N GLU A 130 3.16 5.83 -11.30
CA GLU A 130 3.47 7.09 -10.62
C GLU A 130 4.73 6.98 -9.76
N VAL A 131 4.89 5.91 -8.97
CA VAL A 131 6.10 5.69 -8.16
C VAL A 131 7.34 5.48 -9.03
N ASN A 132 7.21 4.75 -10.15
CA ASN A 132 8.32 4.52 -11.07
C ASN A 132 8.64 5.72 -11.98
N SER A 133 7.80 6.76 -11.99
CA SER A 133 8.06 7.99 -12.74
C SER A 133 8.82 9.04 -11.91
N LEU A 134 8.90 8.87 -10.58
CA LEU A 134 9.47 9.89 -9.67
C LEU A 134 10.92 10.28 -9.94
N LYS A 135 11.76 9.33 -10.36
CA LYS A 135 13.17 9.59 -10.68
C LYS A 135 13.44 9.65 -12.18
N LYS A 136 12.41 9.77 -13.02
CA LYS A 136 12.57 9.67 -14.47
C LYS A 136 13.37 10.86 -15.00
N SER A 137 14.45 10.59 -15.74
CA SER A 137 15.20 11.60 -16.48
C SER A 137 14.87 11.50 -17.97
N ALA A 138 14.37 12.59 -18.56
CA ALA A 138 13.97 12.61 -19.97
C ALA A 138 15.14 12.35 -20.93
N GLU A 139 16.35 12.73 -20.54
CA GLU A 139 17.55 12.54 -21.36
C GLU A 139 18.08 11.11 -21.28
N GLU A 140 18.10 10.51 -20.08
CA GLU A 140 18.57 9.13 -19.89
C GLU A 140 17.58 8.11 -20.46
N ASP A 141 16.29 8.39 -20.40
CA ASP A 141 15.26 7.49 -20.93
C ASP A 141 15.23 7.43 -22.46
N LYS A 142 15.55 8.52 -23.16
CA LYS A 142 15.75 8.50 -24.62
C LYS A 142 16.85 7.51 -25.02
N ARG A 143 17.82 7.27 -24.14
CA ARG A 143 18.94 6.34 -24.37
C ARG A 143 18.60 4.89 -23.99
N LEU A 144 17.41 4.62 -23.41
CA LEU A 144 17.02 3.34 -22.82
C LEU A 144 15.56 2.93 -23.17
N PRO A 145 15.20 2.76 -24.46
CA PRO A 145 13.82 2.43 -24.85
C PRO A 145 13.32 1.09 -24.30
N PHE A 146 14.20 0.08 -24.23
CA PHE A 146 13.87 -1.24 -23.69
C PHE A 146 13.59 -1.22 -22.17
N PHE A 147 14.11 -0.22 -21.46
CA PHE A 147 13.87 -0.12 -20.02
C PHE A 147 12.42 0.25 -19.70
N TYR A 148 11.72 0.92 -20.62
CA TYR A 148 10.29 1.22 -20.48
C TYR A 148 9.42 -0.04 -20.53
N THR A 149 9.65 -0.92 -21.51
CA THR A 149 8.91 -2.18 -21.63
C THR A 149 9.21 -3.12 -20.47
N LEU A 150 10.44 -3.12 -19.97
CA LEU A 150 10.85 -3.90 -18.81
C LEU A 150 10.04 -3.56 -17.55
N ARG A 151 9.68 -2.28 -17.33
CA ARG A 151 8.84 -1.88 -16.19
C ARG A 151 7.46 -2.52 -16.23
N TRP A 152 6.80 -2.53 -17.39
CA TRP A 152 5.48 -3.15 -17.56
C TRP A 152 5.55 -4.67 -17.51
N TYR A 153 6.64 -5.25 -18.04
CA TYR A 153 6.92 -6.68 -17.93
C TYR A 153 6.96 -7.13 -16.45
N TRP A 154 7.72 -6.44 -15.61
CA TRP A 154 7.82 -6.77 -14.18
C TRP A 154 6.50 -6.64 -13.44
N LEU A 155 5.67 -5.65 -13.78
CA LEU A 155 4.30 -5.54 -13.25
C LEU A 155 3.48 -6.79 -13.60
N GLY A 156 3.47 -7.18 -14.88
CA GLY A 156 2.74 -8.36 -15.36
C GLY A 156 3.21 -9.66 -14.69
N VAL A 157 4.52 -9.89 -14.62
CA VAL A 157 5.10 -11.07 -13.93
C VAL A 157 4.72 -11.08 -12.45
N THR A 158 4.71 -9.94 -11.77
CA THR A 158 4.36 -9.87 -10.34
C THR A 158 2.87 -10.14 -10.11
N LEU A 159 1.98 -9.58 -10.94
CA LEU A 159 0.54 -9.85 -10.88
C LEU A 159 0.22 -11.32 -11.19
N PHE A 160 0.94 -11.92 -12.14
CA PHE A 160 0.84 -13.35 -12.43
C PHE A 160 1.35 -14.18 -11.25
N SER A 161 2.53 -13.88 -10.70
CA SER A 161 3.18 -14.61 -9.60
C SER A 161 2.36 -14.58 -8.30
N THR A 162 1.72 -13.45 -8.01
CA THR A 162 0.76 -13.32 -6.89
C THR A 162 -0.62 -13.92 -7.19
N GLY A 163 -0.77 -14.54 -8.36
CA GLY A 163 -2.01 -15.05 -8.91
C GLY A 163 -2.78 -16.06 -8.07
N LYS A 164 -2.07 -16.85 -7.26
CA LYS A 164 -2.67 -17.82 -6.33
C LYS A 164 -3.63 -17.16 -5.34
N LEU A 165 -3.45 -15.88 -5.05
CA LEU A 165 -4.27 -15.14 -4.10
C LEU A 165 -5.57 -14.64 -4.72
N TRP A 166 -5.59 -14.40 -6.03
CA TRP A 166 -6.72 -13.76 -6.70
C TRP A 166 -7.20 -14.57 -7.90
N TRP A 167 -6.57 -14.55 -9.07
CA TRP A 167 -7.17 -15.14 -10.27
C TRP A 167 -7.21 -16.67 -10.30
N VAL A 168 -6.26 -17.38 -9.66
CA VAL A 168 -6.23 -18.86 -9.70
C VAL A 168 -7.51 -19.48 -9.11
N PRO A 169 -7.99 -19.07 -7.91
CA PRO A 169 -9.29 -19.51 -7.40
C PRO A 169 -10.46 -19.29 -8.37
N LEU A 170 -10.46 -18.18 -9.12
CA LEU A 170 -11.57 -17.81 -10.02
C LEU A 170 -11.65 -18.69 -11.26
N ILE A 171 -10.50 -19.19 -11.73
CA ILE A 171 -10.43 -20.02 -12.94
C ILE A 171 -10.45 -21.52 -12.63
N GLU A 172 -10.42 -21.90 -11.35
CA GLU A 172 -10.36 -23.30 -10.90
C GLU A 172 -11.51 -24.15 -11.48
N LYS A 173 -12.69 -23.54 -11.65
CA LYS A 173 -13.88 -24.16 -12.29
C LYS A 173 -13.62 -24.50 -13.76
N TYR A 174 -12.93 -23.63 -14.49
CA TYR A 174 -12.65 -23.79 -15.92
C TYR A 174 -11.38 -24.62 -16.18
N ARG A 175 -10.56 -24.83 -15.16
CA ARG A 175 -9.28 -25.55 -15.26
C ARG A 175 -9.42 -26.92 -15.92
N ARG A 176 -10.51 -27.66 -15.67
CA ARG A 176 -10.74 -29.01 -16.24
C ARG A 176 -11.13 -28.98 -17.72
N ASN A 177 -11.73 -27.88 -18.20
CA ASN A 177 -12.25 -27.79 -19.57
C ASN A 177 -11.19 -27.35 -20.58
N TYR A 178 -10.11 -26.70 -20.12
CA TYR A 178 -9.05 -26.17 -20.98
C TYR A 178 -7.68 -26.68 -20.54
N TYR A 179 -7.07 -27.54 -21.37
CA TYR A 179 -5.77 -28.14 -21.07
C TYR A 179 -4.65 -27.11 -20.84
N ILE A 180 -4.62 -26.02 -21.62
CA ILE A 180 -3.62 -24.94 -21.44
C ILE A 180 -3.80 -24.27 -20.07
N LEU A 181 -5.04 -24.02 -19.65
CA LEU A 181 -5.35 -23.41 -18.37
C LEU A 181 -4.95 -24.32 -17.20
N TYR A 182 -5.18 -25.63 -17.36
CA TYR A 182 -4.67 -26.64 -16.43
C TYR A 182 -3.15 -26.55 -16.27
N LEU A 183 -2.39 -26.53 -17.36
CA LEU A 183 -0.93 -26.41 -17.30
C LEU A 183 -0.48 -25.12 -16.63
N ILE A 184 -1.11 -23.99 -16.96
CA ILE A 184 -0.80 -22.68 -16.37
C ILE A 184 -1.00 -22.67 -14.85
N VAL A 185 -2.11 -23.23 -14.35
CA VAL A 185 -2.40 -23.32 -12.92
C VAL A 185 -1.49 -24.32 -12.22
N TYR A 186 -1.29 -25.49 -12.84
CA TYR A 186 -0.48 -26.56 -12.27
C TYR A 186 0.99 -26.16 -12.13
N TYR A 187 1.58 -25.59 -13.19
CA TYR A 187 2.96 -25.11 -13.20
C TYR A 187 3.11 -23.64 -12.81
N HIS A 188 2.10 -23.03 -12.19
CA HIS A 188 2.04 -21.60 -11.88
C HIS A 188 3.30 -21.08 -11.19
N SER A 189 3.79 -21.77 -10.14
CA SER A 189 4.99 -21.35 -9.40
C SER A 189 6.25 -21.39 -10.27
N LEU A 190 6.37 -22.42 -11.12
CA LEU A 190 7.53 -22.60 -12.00
C LEU A 190 7.53 -21.55 -13.12
N ILE A 191 6.38 -21.33 -13.75
CA ILE A 191 6.21 -20.30 -14.79
C ILE A 191 6.52 -18.91 -14.22
N SER A 192 6.06 -18.63 -12.99
CA SER A 192 6.35 -17.37 -12.31
C SER A 192 7.85 -17.17 -12.05
N TYR A 193 8.55 -18.23 -11.61
CA TYR A 193 10.00 -18.19 -11.40
C TYR A 193 10.77 -17.99 -12.72
N ILE A 194 10.42 -18.72 -13.77
CA ILE A 194 11.04 -18.58 -15.10
C ILE A 194 10.81 -17.18 -15.67
N GLY A 195 9.60 -16.62 -15.51
CA GLY A 195 9.32 -15.23 -15.89
C GLY A 195 10.17 -14.22 -15.12
N ALA A 196 10.28 -14.36 -13.80
CA ALA A 196 11.14 -13.48 -13.01
C ALA A 196 12.63 -13.58 -13.43
N LEU A 197 13.11 -14.80 -13.72
CA LEU A 197 14.47 -15.05 -14.21
C LEU A 197 14.71 -14.41 -15.58
N PHE A 198 13.75 -14.53 -16.51
CA PHE A 198 13.83 -13.86 -17.81
C PHE A 198 13.87 -12.34 -17.65
N GLY A 199 13.04 -11.76 -16.78
CA GLY A 199 13.07 -10.34 -16.45
C GLY A 199 14.41 -9.87 -15.89
N PHE A 200 15.04 -10.70 -15.05
CA PHE A 200 16.36 -10.42 -14.48
C PHE A 200 17.46 -10.45 -15.54
N ILE A 201 17.48 -11.48 -16.40
CA ILE A 201 18.42 -11.56 -17.53
C ILE A 201 18.20 -10.37 -18.48
N ALA A 202 16.95 -10.03 -18.81
CA ALA A 202 16.62 -8.89 -19.65
C ALA A 202 17.10 -7.56 -19.04
N PHE A 203 17.02 -7.40 -17.72
CA PHE A 203 17.60 -6.24 -17.03
C PHE A 203 19.12 -6.18 -17.20
N ILE A 204 19.83 -7.29 -16.98
CA ILE A 204 21.30 -7.36 -17.14
C ILE A 204 21.69 -7.02 -18.58
N LEU A 205 21.01 -7.59 -19.58
CA LEU A 205 21.26 -7.30 -20.99
C LEU A 205 20.95 -5.85 -21.38
N SER A 206 20.11 -5.16 -20.61
CA SER A 206 19.81 -3.74 -20.83
C SER A 206 20.87 -2.78 -20.28
N LEU A 207 21.85 -3.26 -19.49
CA LEU A 207 22.83 -2.40 -18.82
C LEU A 207 23.75 -1.68 -19.82
N ARG A 208 23.99 -0.39 -19.56
CA ARG A 208 24.86 0.47 -20.38
C ARG A 208 25.78 1.29 -19.49
N ASN A 209 27.10 1.26 -19.77
CA ASN A 209 28.16 1.79 -18.91
C ASN A 209 27.91 3.24 -18.41
N TYR A 210 27.43 4.12 -19.28
CA TYR A 210 27.23 5.53 -18.95
C TYR A 210 26.00 5.81 -18.08
N THR A 211 25.06 4.88 -17.96
CA THR A 211 23.78 5.05 -17.23
C THR A 211 23.59 4.06 -16.09
N LEU A 212 24.64 3.33 -15.68
CA LEU A 212 24.54 2.25 -14.69
C LEU A 212 23.90 2.71 -13.37
N ARG A 213 24.36 3.83 -12.80
CA ARG A 213 23.82 4.36 -11.54
C ARG A 213 22.32 4.66 -11.64
N TYR A 214 21.89 5.23 -12.77
CA TYR A 214 20.48 5.48 -13.04
C TYR A 214 19.70 4.17 -13.15
N GLN A 215 20.17 3.22 -13.96
CA GLN A 215 19.50 1.93 -14.17
C GLN A 215 19.32 1.14 -12.86
N PHE A 216 20.37 1.06 -12.02
CA PHE A 216 20.26 0.41 -10.72
C PHE A 216 19.35 1.17 -9.74
N SER A 217 19.36 2.51 -9.75
CA SER A 217 18.43 3.28 -8.92
C SER A 217 16.97 3.09 -9.37
N GLN A 218 16.70 3.04 -10.67
CA GLN A 218 15.36 2.79 -11.20
C GLN A 218 14.92 1.36 -10.91
N PHE A 219 15.81 0.38 -11.10
CA PHE A 219 15.54 -1.02 -10.77
C PHE A 219 15.23 -1.20 -9.28
N GLY A 220 15.93 -0.50 -8.40
CA GLY A 220 15.64 -0.48 -6.96
C GLY A 220 14.26 0.07 -6.63
N ILE A 221 13.86 1.20 -7.21
CA ILE A 221 12.50 1.76 -7.03
C ILE A 221 11.45 0.80 -7.60
N MET A 222 11.73 0.20 -8.74
CA MET A 222 10.85 -0.78 -9.37
C MET A 222 10.62 -1.97 -8.44
N ILE A 223 11.66 -2.64 -7.96
CA ILE A 223 11.53 -3.75 -7.00
C ILE A 223 10.77 -3.31 -5.74
N LEU A 224 11.11 -2.15 -5.18
CA LEU A 224 10.43 -1.62 -4.00
C LEU A 224 8.94 -1.42 -4.25
N SER A 225 8.56 -0.88 -5.42
CA SER A 225 7.17 -0.68 -5.80
C SER A 225 6.43 -1.99 -6.07
N LEU A 226 7.09 -3.00 -6.66
CA LEU A 226 6.49 -4.34 -6.84
C LEU A 226 6.21 -5.00 -5.48
N LEU A 227 7.12 -4.84 -4.53
CA LEU A 227 6.99 -5.42 -3.18
C LEU A 227 5.95 -4.69 -2.34
N LEU A 228 6.08 -3.36 -2.19
CA LEU A 228 5.27 -2.57 -1.27
C LEU A 228 3.93 -2.15 -1.84
N VAL A 229 3.81 -1.97 -3.17
CA VAL A 229 2.56 -1.54 -3.81
C VAL A 229 1.85 -2.73 -4.43
N VAL A 230 2.47 -3.39 -5.42
CA VAL A 230 1.77 -4.38 -6.26
C VAL A 230 1.40 -5.62 -5.46
N THR A 231 2.37 -6.26 -4.81
CA THR A 231 2.14 -7.51 -4.05
C THR A 231 1.14 -7.29 -2.92
N GLN A 232 1.25 -6.16 -2.21
CA GLN A 232 0.37 -5.82 -1.10
C GLN A 232 -1.07 -5.52 -1.55
N SER A 233 -1.24 -4.84 -2.69
CA SER A 233 -2.57 -4.47 -3.16
C SER A 233 -3.36 -5.65 -3.74
N VAL A 234 -2.70 -6.72 -4.19
CA VAL A 234 -3.38 -7.96 -4.61
C VAL A 234 -4.17 -8.61 -3.47
N PHE A 235 -3.75 -8.42 -2.21
CA PHE A 235 -4.53 -8.85 -1.05
C PHE A 235 -5.89 -8.15 -0.95
N MET A 236 -6.02 -6.91 -1.44
CA MET A 236 -7.32 -6.20 -1.49
C MET A 236 -8.28 -6.86 -2.48
N ILE A 237 -7.76 -7.33 -3.61
CA ILE A 237 -8.55 -8.12 -4.58
C ILE A 237 -9.03 -9.41 -3.92
N ALA A 238 -8.14 -10.10 -3.22
CA ALA A 238 -8.47 -11.33 -2.51
C ALA A 238 -9.52 -11.09 -1.40
N ASN A 239 -9.47 -9.95 -0.70
CA ASN A 239 -10.50 -9.57 0.27
C ASN A 239 -11.85 -9.35 -0.41
N ALA A 240 -11.88 -8.67 -1.56
CA ALA A 240 -13.12 -8.43 -2.29
C ALA A 240 -13.83 -9.75 -2.63
N TYR A 241 -13.12 -10.74 -3.18
CA TYR A 241 -13.73 -12.05 -3.53
C TYR A 241 -14.14 -12.91 -2.32
N ARG A 242 -13.57 -12.67 -1.12
CA ARG A 242 -14.04 -13.31 0.13
C ARG A 242 -15.33 -12.70 0.68
N GLY A 243 -15.81 -11.63 0.06
CA GLY A 243 -17.00 -10.86 0.44
C GLY A 243 -16.65 -9.37 0.48
N LEU A 244 -17.44 -8.54 -0.21
CA LEU A 244 -17.22 -7.09 -0.29
C LEU A 244 -17.14 -6.41 1.08
N PHE A 245 -17.70 -6.99 2.14
CA PHE A 245 -17.54 -6.54 3.52
C PHE A 245 -16.07 -6.35 3.90
N TRP A 246 -15.21 -7.33 3.56
CA TRP A 246 -13.78 -7.32 3.88
C TRP A 246 -12.96 -6.34 3.01
N PHE A 247 -13.58 -5.75 2.00
CA PHE A 247 -12.97 -4.74 1.14
C PHE A 247 -13.49 -3.33 1.46
N ILE A 248 -14.81 -3.17 1.56
CA ILE A 248 -15.48 -1.88 1.76
C ILE A 248 -15.26 -1.37 3.18
N LEU A 249 -15.42 -2.21 4.20
CA LEU A 249 -15.27 -1.80 5.59
C LEU A 249 -13.90 -1.15 5.87
N PRO A 250 -12.75 -1.82 5.64
CA PRO A 250 -11.45 -1.19 5.87
C PRO A 250 -11.25 0.05 5.00
N SER A 251 -11.72 0.04 3.75
CA SER A 251 -11.58 1.19 2.84
C SER A 251 -12.30 2.43 3.37
N CYS A 252 -13.54 2.27 3.84
CA CYS A 252 -14.33 3.34 4.46
C CYS A 252 -13.73 3.81 5.77
N LEU A 253 -13.12 2.91 6.57
CA LEU A 253 -12.47 3.27 7.83
C LEU A 253 -11.23 4.11 7.61
N VAL A 254 -10.43 3.83 6.59
CA VAL A 254 -9.27 4.67 6.21
C VAL A 254 -9.75 6.06 5.80
N ILE A 255 -10.78 6.14 4.94
CA ILE A 255 -11.36 7.42 4.50
C ILE A 255 -11.91 8.21 5.70
N CYS A 256 -12.65 7.53 6.60
CA CYS A 256 -13.18 8.12 7.83
C CYS A 256 -12.04 8.68 8.70
N ASN A 257 -11.00 7.88 8.92
CA ASN A 257 -9.85 8.26 9.73
C ASN A 257 -9.16 9.52 9.18
N ASP A 258 -8.92 9.58 7.87
CA ASP A 258 -8.27 10.74 7.25
C ASP A 258 -9.13 12.02 7.32
N ILE A 259 -10.45 11.90 7.10
CA ILE A 259 -11.38 13.02 7.20
C ILE A 259 -11.41 13.57 8.63
N PHE A 260 -11.58 12.70 9.63
CA PHE A 260 -11.69 13.15 11.02
C PHE A 260 -10.35 13.61 11.60
N ALA A 261 -9.23 13.04 11.14
CA ALA A 261 -7.90 13.54 11.49
C ALA A 261 -7.70 14.98 11.01
N TYR A 262 -8.17 15.28 9.80
CA TYR A 262 -8.16 16.64 9.27
C TYR A 262 -9.10 17.58 10.03
N ILE A 263 -10.36 17.20 10.25
CA ILE A 263 -11.37 18.05 10.90
C ILE A 263 -10.95 18.38 12.34
N ILE A 264 -10.64 17.37 13.15
CA ILE A 264 -10.25 17.56 14.55
C ILE A 264 -8.89 18.25 14.62
N GLY A 265 -7.95 17.87 13.75
CA GLY A 265 -6.66 18.52 13.67
C GLY A 265 -6.75 20.01 13.32
N LYS A 266 -7.73 20.41 12.51
CA LYS A 266 -7.95 21.83 12.17
C LYS A 266 -8.59 22.62 13.31
N ILE A 267 -9.53 22.01 14.06
CA ILE A 267 -10.28 22.70 15.13
C ILE A 267 -9.47 22.75 16.43
N PHE A 268 -8.83 21.65 16.81
CA PHE A 268 -8.19 21.47 18.12
C PHE A 268 -6.67 21.28 18.05
N GLY A 269 -6.08 21.18 16.86
CA GLY A 269 -4.68 20.85 16.68
C GLY A 269 -3.72 21.92 17.21
N LYS A 270 -2.91 21.55 18.20
CA LYS A 270 -1.88 22.42 18.78
C LYS A 270 -0.51 21.76 18.72
N THR A 271 -0.46 20.45 18.91
CA THR A 271 0.79 19.68 18.96
C THR A 271 1.04 18.94 17.65
N ARG A 272 2.23 19.09 17.07
CA ARG A 272 2.61 18.41 15.83
C ARG A 272 2.92 16.95 16.11
N LEU A 273 2.41 16.05 15.27
CA LEU A 273 2.59 14.61 15.43
C LEU A 273 3.99 14.16 14.97
N TYR A 274 4.46 14.66 13.82
CA TYR A 274 5.74 14.24 13.24
C TYR A 274 6.40 15.38 12.47
N ARG A 275 7.73 15.54 12.61
CA ARG A 275 8.48 16.69 12.04
C ARG A 275 8.41 16.77 10.52
N LEU A 276 8.33 15.63 9.85
CA LEU A 276 8.31 15.55 8.39
C LEU A 276 6.93 15.84 7.79
N SER A 277 5.88 15.91 8.63
CA SER A 277 4.50 16.19 8.24
C SER A 277 3.92 17.29 9.14
N PRO A 278 4.26 18.57 8.88
CA PRO A 278 3.97 19.67 9.80
C PRO A 278 2.48 19.96 10.01
N LYS A 279 1.62 19.48 9.11
CA LYS A 279 0.17 19.67 9.13
C LYS A 279 -0.57 18.62 9.97
N LYS A 280 0.08 17.51 10.35
CA LYS A 280 -0.55 16.45 11.15
C LYS A 280 -0.36 16.72 12.64
N THR A 281 -1.43 16.65 13.41
CA THR A 281 -1.46 16.97 14.83
C THR A 281 -1.79 15.75 15.69
N VAL A 282 -1.32 15.74 16.94
CA VAL A 282 -1.58 14.63 17.88
C VAL A 282 -3.06 14.60 18.24
N GLU A 283 -3.68 15.77 18.45
CA GLU A 283 -5.10 15.87 18.78
C GLU A 283 -5.97 15.35 17.63
N GLY A 284 -5.58 15.66 16.38
CA GLY A 284 -6.22 15.13 15.19
C GLY A 284 -6.12 13.60 15.11
N PHE A 285 -4.93 13.04 15.38
CA PHE A 285 -4.72 11.60 15.38
C PHE A 285 -5.58 10.89 16.44
N VAL A 286 -5.53 11.33 17.70
CA VAL A 286 -6.29 10.71 18.79
C VAL A 286 -7.80 10.82 18.56
N GLY A 287 -8.27 12.01 18.14
CA GLY A 287 -9.68 12.22 17.86
C GLY A 287 -10.19 11.37 16.69
N ALA A 288 -9.40 11.26 15.62
CA ALA A 288 -9.72 10.38 14.50
C ALA A 288 -9.80 8.91 14.93
N SER A 289 -8.84 8.45 15.75
CA SER A 289 -8.82 7.06 16.22
C SER A 289 -10.10 6.67 16.96
N ILE A 290 -10.59 7.55 17.86
CA ILE A 290 -11.84 7.31 18.60
C ILE A 290 -13.03 7.22 17.62
N ILE A 291 -13.13 8.16 16.68
CA ILE A 291 -14.24 8.19 15.72
C ILE A 291 -14.18 7.00 14.77
N THR A 292 -13.00 6.58 14.32
CA THR A 292 -12.83 5.43 13.43
C THR A 292 -13.25 4.13 14.10
N ILE A 293 -12.93 3.94 15.39
CA ILE A 293 -13.40 2.76 16.14
C ILE A 293 -14.94 2.76 16.24
N PHE A 294 -15.54 3.91 16.53
CA PHE A 294 -17.00 4.04 16.59
C PHE A 294 -17.65 3.81 15.21
N ALA A 295 -17.04 4.35 14.15
CA ALA A 295 -17.45 4.13 12.76
C ALA A 295 -17.34 2.64 12.37
N ALA A 296 -16.36 1.90 12.89
CA ALA A 296 -16.22 0.47 12.63
C ALA A 296 -17.41 -0.33 13.20
N ILE A 297 -17.90 0.03 14.37
CA ILE A 297 -19.11 -0.58 14.97
C ILE A 297 -20.35 -0.27 14.11
N ILE A 298 -20.53 1.00 13.74
CA ILE A 298 -21.69 1.41 12.94
C ILE A 298 -21.67 0.78 11.55
N LEU A 299 -20.57 0.95 10.81
CA LEU A 299 -20.42 0.44 9.45
C LEU A 299 -20.42 -1.09 9.43
N GLY A 300 -19.76 -1.73 10.41
CA GLY A 300 -19.80 -3.18 10.58
C GLY A 300 -21.23 -3.71 10.67
N ASN A 301 -22.08 -3.06 11.46
CA ASN A 301 -23.50 -3.44 11.63
C ASN A 301 -24.37 -3.14 10.39
N ILE A 302 -24.07 -2.08 9.64
CA ILE A 302 -24.80 -1.76 8.42
C ILE A 302 -24.44 -2.76 7.31
N LEU A 303 -23.15 -3.01 7.11
CA LEU A 303 -22.66 -3.89 6.05
C LEU A 303 -22.99 -5.37 6.32
N SER A 304 -23.00 -5.81 7.58
CA SER A 304 -23.31 -7.20 7.95
C SER A 304 -24.78 -7.60 7.82
N LYS A 305 -25.67 -6.69 7.40
CA LYS A 305 -27.10 -7.00 7.18
C LYS A 305 -27.43 -7.38 5.74
N ASN A 306 -26.63 -6.91 4.77
CA ASN A 306 -26.92 -7.11 3.36
C ASN A 306 -26.11 -8.27 2.79
N GLN A 307 -26.79 -9.24 2.18
CA GLN A 307 -26.17 -10.45 1.62
C GLN A 307 -25.12 -10.14 0.55
N ILE A 308 -25.30 -9.08 -0.24
CA ILE A 308 -24.36 -8.65 -1.28
C ILE A 308 -22.96 -8.37 -0.72
N PHE A 309 -22.85 -7.84 0.51
CA PHE A 309 -21.56 -7.55 1.12
C PHE A 309 -20.93 -8.78 1.76
N ILE A 310 -21.73 -9.75 2.16
CA ILE A 310 -21.31 -10.89 2.99
C ILE A 310 -20.96 -12.10 2.14
N CYS A 311 -21.65 -12.27 1.01
CA CYS A 311 -21.48 -13.43 0.16
C CYS A 311 -20.11 -13.43 -0.53
N PRO A 312 -19.31 -14.51 -0.39
CA PRO A 312 -18.10 -14.67 -1.19
C PRO A 312 -18.47 -14.99 -2.64
N GLN A 313 -17.59 -14.62 -3.57
CA GLN A 313 -17.74 -14.92 -4.98
C GLN A 313 -16.54 -15.66 -5.56
N ASN A 314 -16.82 -16.73 -6.29
CA ASN A 314 -15.80 -17.57 -6.94
C ASN A 314 -15.85 -17.53 -8.48
N GLU A 315 -16.74 -16.74 -9.09
CA GLU A 315 -16.86 -16.65 -10.56
C GLU A 315 -16.18 -15.39 -11.12
N LEU A 316 -15.52 -15.55 -12.27
CA LEU A 316 -14.71 -14.50 -12.93
C LEU A 316 -15.55 -13.38 -13.55
N LEU A 317 -16.70 -13.71 -14.15
CA LEU A 317 -17.65 -12.73 -14.70
C LEU A 317 -19.02 -12.94 -14.04
N GLU A 318 -19.25 -12.17 -12.98
CA GLU A 318 -20.62 -11.92 -12.51
C GLU A 318 -21.41 -11.16 -13.59
N LYS A 319 -22.74 -11.31 -13.57
CA LYS A 319 -23.60 -10.37 -14.29
C LYS A 319 -23.33 -8.96 -13.73
N PRO A 320 -23.14 -7.94 -14.60
CA PRO A 320 -23.01 -6.56 -14.14
C PRO A 320 -24.19 -6.16 -13.27
N PHE A 321 -23.93 -5.33 -12.26
CA PHE A 321 -24.92 -4.89 -11.27
C PHE A 321 -25.44 -6.04 -10.41
N SER A 322 -24.54 -6.87 -9.87
CA SER A 322 -24.91 -7.93 -8.93
C SER A 322 -25.70 -7.41 -7.72
N MET A 323 -25.58 -6.12 -7.38
CA MET A 323 -26.39 -5.44 -6.37
C MET A 323 -27.90 -5.41 -6.68
N TRP A 324 -28.30 -5.48 -7.95
CA TRP A 324 -29.72 -5.47 -8.37
C TRP A 324 -30.34 -6.86 -8.45
N TYR A 325 -29.55 -7.92 -8.24
CA TYR A 325 -30.03 -9.30 -8.21
C TYR A 325 -30.00 -9.84 -6.76
N LYS A 326 -30.98 -10.65 -6.39
CA LYS A 326 -30.96 -11.35 -5.10
C LYS A 326 -29.90 -12.45 -5.13
N LEU A 327 -28.69 -12.12 -4.70
CA LEU A 327 -27.63 -13.10 -4.49
C LEU A 327 -27.98 -13.94 -3.25
N ARG A 328 -28.24 -15.23 -3.45
CA ARG A 328 -28.47 -16.18 -2.37
C ARG A 328 -27.20 -16.99 -2.15
N CYS A 329 -26.56 -16.79 -1.01
CA CYS A 329 -25.49 -17.64 -0.53
C CYS A 329 -25.79 -18.03 0.92
N ASP A 330 -25.16 -19.10 1.39
CA ASP A 330 -25.11 -19.40 2.82
C ASP A 330 -24.05 -18.49 3.46
N PRO A 331 -24.45 -17.51 4.29
CA PRO A 331 -23.51 -16.57 4.89
C PRO A 331 -22.59 -17.31 5.87
N ASN A 332 -21.33 -16.89 5.92
CA ASN A 332 -20.39 -17.40 6.93
C ASN A 332 -20.99 -17.17 8.34
N PRO A 333 -20.94 -18.17 9.26
CA PRO A 333 -21.49 -18.05 10.62
C PRO A 333 -21.05 -16.80 11.39
N VAL A 334 -19.91 -16.21 11.04
CA VAL A 334 -19.43 -14.94 11.61
C VAL A 334 -20.43 -13.79 11.43
N PHE A 335 -21.25 -13.81 10.38
CA PHE A 335 -22.24 -12.76 10.12
C PHE A 335 -23.61 -13.06 10.73
N LEU A 336 -23.83 -14.27 11.26
CA LEU A 336 -25.10 -14.65 11.87
C LEU A 336 -25.20 -14.06 13.29
N PRO A 337 -26.32 -13.41 13.65
CA PRO A 337 -26.51 -12.86 14.98
C PRO A 337 -26.63 -13.98 16.02
N LYS A 338 -25.83 -13.89 17.08
CA LYS A 338 -25.89 -14.78 18.25
C LYS A 338 -26.42 -14.01 19.46
N PRO A 339 -27.18 -14.64 20.37
CA PRO A 339 -27.61 -14.00 21.60
C PRO A 339 -26.43 -13.87 22.56
N TYR A 340 -26.14 -12.64 22.98
CA TYR A 340 -25.13 -12.32 24.00
C TYR A 340 -25.80 -11.84 25.29
N ASN A 341 -25.36 -12.42 26.41
CA ASN A 341 -25.85 -12.05 27.73
C ASN A 341 -25.23 -10.72 28.15
N ILE A 342 -26.09 -9.77 28.49
CA ILE A 342 -25.67 -8.43 28.87
C ILE A 342 -25.17 -8.43 30.34
N PRO A 343 -24.08 -7.71 30.68
CA PRO A 343 -23.68 -7.52 32.07
C PRO A 343 -24.81 -6.89 32.92
N PRO A 344 -24.90 -7.19 34.23
CA PRO A 344 -25.99 -6.71 35.09
C PRO A 344 -26.22 -5.19 35.05
N VAL A 345 -25.13 -4.42 34.93
CA VAL A 345 -25.16 -2.95 34.85
C VAL A 345 -25.90 -2.45 33.60
N LEU A 346 -25.69 -3.11 32.46
CA LEU A 346 -26.32 -2.74 31.18
C LEU A 346 -27.75 -3.29 31.09
N LYS A 347 -28.05 -4.40 31.78
CA LYS A 347 -29.43 -4.91 31.92
C LYS A 347 -30.34 -3.90 32.61
N PHE A 348 -29.84 -3.19 33.64
CA PHE A 348 -30.58 -2.12 34.31
C PHE A 348 -30.91 -0.94 33.37
N ILE A 349 -30.01 -0.63 32.43
CA ILE A 349 -30.15 0.49 31.49
C ILE A 349 -31.05 0.13 30.29
N PHE A 350 -30.90 -1.07 29.73
CA PHE A 350 -31.56 -1.46 28.47
C PHE A 350 -32.82 -2.32 28.65
N GLY A 351 -33.09 -2.86 29.84
CA GLY A 351 -34.29 -3.64 30.15
C GLY A 351 -34.43 -4.94 29.33
N LYS A 352 -33.34 -5.42 28.70
CA LYS A 352 -33.30 -6.67 27.93
C LYS A 352 -32.29 -7.63 28.54
N ASP A 353 -32.59 -8.93 28.47
CA ASP A 353 -31.70 -9.99 28.96
C ASP A 353 -30.59 -10.35 27.95
N HIS A 354 -30.91 -10.20 26.65
CA HIS A 354 -30.02 -10.59 25.55
C HIS A 354 -29.98 -9.51 24.46
N ILE A 355 -28.80 -9.31 23.85
CA ILE A 355 -28.63 -8.55 22.61
C ILE A 355 -28.14 -9.51 21.53
N TYR A 356 -28.73 -9.39 20.33
CA TYR A 356 -28.27 -10.13 19.16
C TYR A 356 -27.11 -9.39 18.50
N ILE A 357 -25.92 -9.96 18.58
CA ILE A 357 -24.69 -9.41 17.99
C ILE A 357 -24.05 -10.50 17.13
N SER A 358 -23.59 -10.14 15.93
CA SER A 358 -22.81 -11.02 15.06
C SER A 358 -21.32 -10.92 15.41
N ASP A 359 -20.58 -12.02 15.28
CA ASP A 359 -19.14 -12.04 15.55
C ASP A 359 -18.36 -11.10 14.60
N SER A 360 -18.96 -10.77 13.44
CA SER A 360 -18.46 -9.76 12.50
C SER A 360 -18.23 -8.39 13.17
N GLN A 361 -18.93 -8.05 14.24
CA GLN A 361 -18.72 -6.80 14.99
C GLN A 361 -17.36 -6.77 15.67
N LEU A 362 -16.95 -7.87 16.29
CA LEU A 362 -15.65 -7.96 16.93
C LEU A 362 -14.53 -7.81 15.89
N HIS A 363 -14.66 -8.47 14.74
CA HIS A 363 -13.71 -8.33 13.64
C HIS A 363 -13.70 -6.91 13.06
N ALA A 364 -14.86 -6.25 12.94
CA ALA A 364 -14.94 -4.87 12.50
C ALA A 364 -14.19 -3.94 13.47
N ILE A 365 -14.35 -4.13 14.79
CA ILE A 365 -13.62 -3.36 15.81
C ILE A 365 -12.12 -3.59 15.69
N VAL A 366 -11.65 -4.83 15.51
CA VAL A 366 -10.21 -5.12 15.36
C VAL A 366 -9.63 -4.44 14.12
N ILE A 367 -10.35 -4.50 12.99
CA ILE A 367 -9.96 -3.76 11.77
C ILE A 367 -9.97 -2.25 12.05
N GLY A 368 -10.99 -1.72 12.72
CA GLY A 368 -11.09 -0.31 13.11
C GLY A 368 -9.95 0.16 13.99
N VAL A 369 -9.53 -0.63 14.98
CA VAL A 369 -8.38 -0.33 15.84
C VAL A 369 -7.09 -0.32 15.03
N PHE A 370 -6.89 -1.30 14.14
CA PHE A 370 -5.73 -1.31 13.26
C PHE A 370 -5.72 -0.08 12.34
N THR A 371 -6.85 0.25 11.72
CA THR A 371 -6.98 1.41 10.83
C THR A 371 -6.79 2.74 11.57
N ALA A 372 -7.26 2.83 12.82
CA ALA A 372 -7.11 4.02 13.65
C ALA A 372 -5.65 4.32 14.02
N PHE A 373 -4.88 3.28 14.39
CA PHE A 373 -3.56 3.48 14.96
C PHE A 373 -2.41 3.17 14.00
N VAL A 374 -2.54 2.13 13.17
CA VAL A 374 -1.44 1.61 12.35
C VAL A 374 -1.50 2.10 10.91
N ALA A 375 -2.69 2.17 10.31
CA ALA A 375 -2.82 2.62 8.91
C ALA A 375 -2.20 4.00 8.61
N PRO A 376 -2.27 5.02 9.51
CA PRO A 376 -1.69 6.34 9.25
C PRO A 376 -0.17 6.34 9.04
N PHE A 377 0.54 5.30 9.51
CA PHE A 377 1.96 5.13 9.27
C PHE A 377 2.28 4.89 7.79
N GLY A 378 1.36 4.31 7.01
CA GLY A 378 1.50 4.24 5.55
C GLY A 378 1.64 5.62 4.92
N GLY A 379 0.80 6.57 5.35
CA GLY A 379 0.88 7.96 4.91
C GLY A 379 2.10 8.71 5.45
N PHE A 380 2.61 8.37 6.63
CA PHE A 380 3.88 8.93 7.12
C PHE A 380 5.07 8.44 6.28
N PHE A 381 5.08 7.15 5.93
CA PHE A 381 6.08 6.57 5.05
C PHE A 381 6.07 7.22 3.67
N ALA A 382 4.89 7.35 3.05
CA ALA A 382 4.72 8.02 1.78
C ALA A 382 5.18 9.49 1.84
N SER A 383 4.78 10.22 2.88
CA SER A 383 5.27 11.59 3.12
C SER A 383 6.78 11.64 3.25
N GLY A 384 7.41 10.67 3.92
CA GLY A 384 8.86 10.62 4.07
C GLY A 384 9.60 10.39 2.76
N LEU A 385 9.09 9.49 1.92
CA LEU A 385 9.62 9.27 0.57
C LEU A 385 9.55 10.54 -0.27
N LYS A 386 8.43 11.28 -0.21
CA LYS A 386 8.29 12.56 -0.92
C LYS A 386 9.35 13.58 -0.50
N ARG A 387 9.62 13.70 0.81
CA ARG A 387 10.65 14.64 1.30
C ARG A 387 12.07 14.21 0.93
N ALA A 388 12.36 12.91 0.97
CA ALA A 388 13.64 12.38 0.51
C ALA A 388 13.91 12.67 -0.98
N LEU A 389 12.86 12.73 -1.80
CA LEU A 389 12.94 13.07 -3.22
C LEU A 389 12.77 14.57 -3.52
N ARG A 390 12.61 15.41 -2.48
CA ARG A 390 12.31 16.86 -2.59
C ARG A 390 11.09 17.17 -3.46
N ILE A 391 10.08 16.31 -3.42
CA ILE A 391 8.78 16.49 -4.08
C ILE A 391 7.67 16.75 -3.04
N LYS A 392 6.56 17.36 -3.47
CA LYS A 392 5.39 17.63 -2.62
C LYS A 392 4.31 16.56 -2.76
N ASP A 393 4.03 16.18 -4.01
CA ASP A 393 3.02 15.20 -4.41
C ASP A 393 3.68 14.16 -5.33
N PHE A 394 3.16 12.93 -5.36
CA PHE A 394 3.70 11.89 -6.24
C PHE A 394 3.42 12.18 -7.73
N GLY A 395 2.39 12.97 -8.01
CA GLY A 395 1.97 13.35 -9.35
C GLY A 395 0.77 14.28 -9.32
N SER A 396 0.24 14.57 -10.52
CA SER A 396 -0.91 15.47 -10.72
C SER A 396 -2.06 14.76 -11.44
N ALA A 397 -2.24 13.46 -11.18
CA ALA A 397 -3.17 12.60 -11.91
C ALA A 397 -4.64 13.03 -11.71
N ILE A 398 -5.00 13.56 -10.54
CA ILE A 398 -6.36 14.02 -10.25
C ILE A 398 -6.35 15.53 -10.03
N PRO A 399 -7.05 16.32 -10.86
CA PRO A 399 -7.11 17.77 -10.71
C PRO A 399 -7.59 18.18 -9.30
N GLY A 400 -6.79 19.04 -8.65
CA GLY A 400 -7.07 19.53 -7.29
C GLY A 400 -6.88 18.51 -6.15
N HIS A 401 -6.53 17.26 -6.45
CA HIS A 401 -6.40 16.19 -5.44
C HIS A 401 -5.00 15.56 -5.35
N GLY A 402 -4.08 15.88 -6.26
CA GLY A 402 -2.70 15.38 -6.23
C GLY A 402 -2.54 14.03 -6.92
N GLY A 403 -1.59 13.24 -6.42
CA GLY A 403 -1.27 11.91 -6.95
C GLY A 403 -2.28 10.83 -6.54
N ILE A 404 -2.30 9.73 -7.29
CA ILE A 404 -3.12 8.56 -6.92
C ILE A 404 -2.47 7.84 -5.73
N THR A 405 -1.13 7.80 -5.70
CA THR A 405 -0.32 7.25 -4.61
C THR A 405 -0.63 7.93 -3.28
N ASP A 406 -0.83 9.26 -3.29
CA ASP A 406 -1.19 10.06 -2.11
C ASP A 406 -2.57 9.69 -1.53
N ARG A 407 -3.41 8.96 -2.27
CA ARG A 407 -4.75 8.54 -1.85
C ARG A 407 -4.84 7.08 -1.45
N PHE A 408 -3.83 6.29 -1.79
CA PHE A 408 -3.85 4.84 -1.65
C PHE A 408 -2.81 4.33 -0.65
N ASP A 409 -1.90 5.17 -0.16
CA ASP A 409 -0.83 4.81 0.77
C ASP A 409 -1.29 4.08 2.04
N CYS A 410 -2.34 4.55 2.70
CA CYS A 410 -2.92 3.94 3.90
C CYS A 410 -3.85 2.75 3.57
N GLN A 411 -4.41 2.74 2.35
CA GLN A 411 -5.31 1.68 1.88
C GLN A 411 -4.58 0.36 1.70
N ILE A 412 -3.39 0.40 1.10
CA ILE A 412 -2.55 -0.78 0.88
C ILE A 412 -2.25 -1.50 2.20
N LEU A 413 -1.78 -0.74 3.21
CA LEU A 413 -1.42 -1.31 4.52
C LEU A 413 -2.63 -1.96 5.21
N THR A 414 -3.79 -1.31 5.15
CA THR A 414 -5.03 -1.81 5.75
C THR A 414 -5.58 -3.04 5.02
N GLY A 415 -5.49 -3.05 3.69
CA GLY A 415 -5.92 -4.16 2.85
C GLY A 415 -5.17 -5.46 3.16
N VAL A 416 -3.85 -5.37 3.28
CA VAL A 416 -3.00 -6.52 3.64
C VAL A 416 -3.33 -7.05 5.02
N PHE A 417 -3.42 -6.15 6.00
CA PHE A 417 -3.77 -6.53 7.36
C PHE A 417 -5.11 -7.25 7.40
N THR A 418 -6.13 -6.71 6.71
CA THR A 418 -7.45 -7.33 6.66
C THR A 418 -7.37 -8.74 6.10
N TYR A 419 -6.64 -8.97 5.01
CA TYR A 419 -6.50 -10.30 4.45
C TYR A 419 -5.81 -11.29 5.40
N LEU A 420 -4.69 -10.88 5.99
CA LEU A 420 -3.95 -11.74 6.91
C LEU A 420 -4.78 -12.06 8.15
N TYR A 421 -5.46 -11.05 8.69
CA TYR A 421 -6.34 -11.19 9.85
C TYR A 421 -7.49 -12.16 9.58
N ILE A 422 -8.27 -11.95 8.51
CA ILE A 422 -9.40 -12.84 8.21
C ILE A 422 -8.92 -14.26 7.88
N ARG A 423 -7.76 -14.42 7.24
CA ARG A 423 -7.18 -15.74 6.98
C ARG A 423 -6.79 -16.44 8.27
N ALA A 424 -6.27 -15.71 9.24
CA ALA A 424 -5.78 -16.25 10.51
C ALA A 424 -6.89 -16.53 11.53
N PHE A 425 -8.02 -15.81 11.49
CA PHE A 425 -9.05 -15.90 12.53
C PHE A 425 -10.44 -16.31 12.04
N ILE A 426 -10.75 -16.17 10.75
CA ILE A 426 -12.10 -16.42 10.21
C ILE A 426 -12.10 -17.60 9.26
N PHE A 427 -11.18 -17.57 8.29
CA PHE A 427 -11.01 -18.59 7.27
C PHE A 427 -9.89 -19.57 7.62
N THR A 428 -9.65 -19.78 8.92
CA THR A 428 -8.84 -20.90 9.38
C THR A 428 -9.52 -22.16 8.88
N ASN A 429 -8.93 -22.88 7.92
CA ASN A 429 -9.43 -24.19 7.52
C ASN A 429 -9.37 -25.09 8.77
N PRO A 430 -10.48 -25.40 9.45
CA PRO A 430 -10.44 -26.26 10.63
C PRO A 430 -10.30 -27.74 10.22
N LYS A 431 -10.19 -28.04 8.93
CA LYS A 431 -10.34 -29.38 8.34
C LYS A 431 -9.45 -29.62 7.11
N SER A 432 -8.19 -29.20 7.14
CA SER A 432 -7.20 -29.85 6.29
C SER A 432 -6.08 -30.33 7.18
N VAL A 433 -6.34 -31.42 7.90
CA VAL A 433 -5.24 -32.32 8.28
C VAL A 433 -4.53 -32.62 6.96
N SER A 434 -3.25 -32.25 6.85
CA SER A 434 -2.53 -32.54 5.62
C SER A 434 -2.64 -34.04 5.37
N LEU A 435 -2.90 -34.45 4.13
CA LEU A 435 -2.97 -35.87 3.80
C LEU A 435 -1.70 -36.59 4.28
N ASP A 436 -0.57 -35.90 4.25
CA ASP A 436 0.70 -36.36 4.81
C ASP A 436 0.64 -36.59 6.33
N LEU A 437 0.00 -35.70 7.11
CA LEU A 437 -0.23 -35.92 8.55
C LEU A 437 -1.23 -37.05 8.79
N VAL A 438 -2.30 -37.17 7.98
CA VAL A 438 -3.24 -38.31 8.07
C VAL A 438 -2.52 -39.62 7.78
N ILE A 439 -1.71 -39.69 6.72
CA ILE A 439 -0.94 -40.88 6.33
C ILE A 439 0.12 -41.18 7.39
N LYS A 440 0.79 -40.16 7.94
CA LYS A 440 1.81 -40.33 8.98
C LYS A 440 1.20 -40.82 10.28
N LEU A 441 0.04 -40.28 10.68
CA LEU A 441 -0.72 -40.77 11.82
C LEU A 441 -1.22 -42.20 11.55
N ALA A 442 -1.79 -42.47 10.36
CA ALA A 442 -2.26 -43.80 9.94
C ALA A 442 -1.15 -44.86 10.01
N LYS A 443 0.09 -44.52 9.61
CA LYS A 443 1.26 -45.40 9.71
C LYS A 443 1.76 -45.64 11.13
N MET A 444 1.29 -44.85 12.11
CA MET A 444 1.62 -45.02 13.53
C MET A 444 0.58 -45.89 14.28
N LEU A 445 -0.54 -46.26 13.65
CA LEU A 445 -1.51 -47.18 14.25
C LEU A 445 -1.01 -48.64 14.14
N PRO A 446 -1.34 -49.51 15.11
CA PRO A 446 -1.13 -50.95 14.98
C PRO A 446 -1.98 -51.53 13.83
N GLU A 447 -1.45 -52.56 13.15
CA GLU A 447 -2.05 -53.24 11.99
C GLU A 447 -3.59 -53.47 12.04
N PRO A 448 -4.20 -53.93 13.15
CA PRO A 448 -5.66 -54.11 13.21
C PRO A 448 -6.46 -52.80 13.06
N GLU A 449 -5.93 -51.69 13.56
CA GLU A 449 -6.59 -50.39 13.47
C GLU A 449 -6.42 -49.74 12.08
N ILE A 450 -5.31 -50.04 11.39
CA ILE A 450 -5.09 -49.63 9.99
C ILE A 450 -6.14 -50.28 9.07
N GLN A 451 -6.39 -51.58 9.24
CA GLN A 451 -7.39 -52.29 8.45
C GLN A 451 -8.80 -51.73 8.68
N HIS A 452 -9.12 -51.40 9.93
CA HIS A 452 -10.39 -50.75 10.25
C HIS A 452 -10.50 -49.36 9.61
N LEU A 453 -9.46 -48.53 9.69
CA LEU A 453 -9.44 -47.22 9.04
C LEU A 453 -9.62 -47.30 7.52
N ILE A 454 -8.94 -48.25 6.87
CA ILE A 454 -9.06 -48.48 5.42
C ILE A 454 -10.49 -48.91 5.06
N SER A 455 -11.13 -49.78 5.85
CA SER A 455 -12.51 -50.20 5.62
C SER A 455 -13.50 -49.02 5.69
N VAL A 456 -13.36 -48.15 6.70
CA VAL A 456 -14.22 -46.96 6.89
C VAL A 456 -14.03 -45.94 5.77
N LEU A 457 -12.77 -45.73 5.34
CA LEU A 457 -12.47 -44.83 4.22
C LEU A 457 -12.96 -45.39 2.87
N SER A 458 -12.86 -46.70 2.65
CA SER A 458 -13.37 -47.37 1.45
C SER A 458 -14.88 -47.21 1.29
N ASP A 459 -15.62 -47.31 2.41
CA ASP A 459 -17.09 -47.10 2.41
C ASP A 459 -17.49 -45.64 2.14
N HIS A 460 -16.63 -44.66 2.45
CA HIS A 460 -16.92 -43.24 2.23
C HIS A 460 -16.43 -42.70 0.87
N ILE A 461 -15.52 -43.41 0.18
CA ILE A 461 -14.97 -43.01 -1.13
C ILE A 461 -15.73 -43.67 -2.30
N SER A 462 -16.56 -44.68 -2.03
CA SER A 462 -17.35 -45.42 -3.03
C SER A 462 -18.73 -44.82 -3.35
N VAL A 463 -18.96 -43.55 -3.01
CA VAL A 463 -20.10 -42.70 -3.42
C VAL A 463 -19.57 -41.44 -4.07
#